data_AF-A0A4P6P9U9-F1
#
_entry.id   AF-A0A4P6P9U9-F1
#
_cell.length_a   1.000
_cell.length_b   1.000
_cell.length_c   1.000
_cell.angle_alpha   90.00
_cell.angle_beta   90.00
_cell.angle_gamma   90.00
#
_symmetry.space_group_name_H-M   'P 1'
#
loop_
_entity.id
_entity.type
_entity.pdbx_description
1 polymer ?
#
loop_
_entity_poly.entity_id
_entity_poly.type
_entity_poly.pdbx_seq_one_letter_code
_entity_poly.pdbx_strand_id
1 'polypeptide(L)'
;MKTEYTLCALFSAGLMISQVQAGITFEDDFESYTPGDSPSPTNVWVDAEGMTVTNGGSWGSQWVNNVSTDGWSFATLDMPDAAVMTISFDAYFDTADFGDGYMRMSMNGDLGNVNRLDFGKNWDMRKGTDFSMDKVQHFDVVMNLSGATVNYNGTSIAHDSFAVWVDGAQAGPASGTAGSGGEYPMDQSGSENNTLITKVGFWVNAAAVQLDNIEVRDEAYVIQYPWDTVFNYEFDGTVDGTVFSNLGGWDSLNQWGFGFINTNVTGARLVHRPESTEPEFEVNKKGWNWRGVILTNGLGRAVVTNEAIEFKMDYSMFAYTERSNRNGIDFFLTTNHTALADNTAPHEASQQYFGSEPEAQMGFRTKQLNWEVGGAWPDGGFGLTLDPVNVGDVQLSMSLNAIGITNLSGGVAADIESIPMTITYTAQKTTNAGIWRVSVEIANADGDVLQSYSDSSYTNQVLYDAEDIYFGMYAFHNAEGEEGAEMDNMRLRILHEAEPVYTPYENFLITYGLLGESKTADSDEDGLNNWGEYVFGGNPTNGNDVGSQPVFDAVSGNYIFNLIGDNSVIAHIQETDDLVIGTWSTIDTVAVSETNRVLNAYTNSVGTSATKKFLKLIVD
;
A
#
# COMPACT_ATOMS: atom_id res chain seq x y z
N MET A 1 -25.51 -16.97 44.64
CA MET A 1 -24.76 -15.77 44.27
C MET A 1 -24.60 -15.80 42.76
N LYS A 2 -25.47 -15.09 42.04
CA LYS A 2 -25.36 -14.87 40.59
C LYS A 2 -24.74 -13.49 40.44
N THR A 3 -23.58 -13.42 39.80
CA THR A 3 -22.90 -12.16 39.51
C THR A 3 -23.33 -11.73 38.11
N GLU A 4 -24.08 -10.63 38.05
CA GLU A 4 -24.51 -10.00 36.80
C GLU A 4 -23.34 -9.14 36.28
N TYR A 5 -22.84 -9.45 35.08
CA TYR A 5 -21.99 -8.55 34.32
C TYR A 5 -22.90 -7.62 33.52
N THR A 6 -22.89 -6.34 33.87
CA THR A 6 -23.55 -5.28 33.10
C THR A 6 -22.61 -4.87 31.97
N LEU A 7 -22.95 -5.25 30.74
CA LEU A 7 -22.27 -4.83 29.52
C LEU A 7 -22.74 -3.39 29.20
N CYS A 8 -21.88 -2.40 29.44
CA CYS A 8 -22.10 -1.02 28.99
C CYS A 8 -21.80 -0.97 27.48
N ALA A 9 -22.83 -1.03 26.64
CA ALA A 9 -22.73 -0.67 25.24
C ALA A 9 -22.68 0.86 25.14
N LEU A 10 -21.49 1.43 24.89
CA LEU A 10 -21.36 2.79 24.38
C LEU A 10 -21.81 2.77 22.92
N PHE A 11 -23.04 3.20 22.65
CA PHE A 11 -23.45 3.63 21.31
C PHE A 11 -22.90 5.05 21.09
N SER A 12 -21.74 5.15 20.45
CA SER A 12 -21.34 6.37 19.76
C SER A 12 -22.19 6.48 18.50
N ALA A 13 -23.26 7.28 18.56
CA ALA A 13 -23.95 7.74 17.38
C ALA A 13 -22.99 8.67 16.62
N GLY A 14 -22.13 8.09 15.78
CA GLY A 14 -21.38 8.83 14.79
C GLY A 14 -22.39 9.57 13.91
N LEU A 15 -22.33 10.90 13.97
CA LEU A 15 -23.04 11.75 13.03
C LEU A 15 -22.40 11.47 11.67
N MET A 16 -22.93 10.50 10.92
CA MET A 16 -22.56 10.32 9.51
C MET A 16 -23.10 11.53 8.77
N ILE A 17 -22.30 12.59 8.73
CA ILE A 17 -22.42 13.64 7.73
C ILE A 17 -22.27 12.87 6.42
N SER A 18 -23.33 12.82 5.61
CA SER A 18 -23.21 12.39 4.23
C SER A 18 -22.21 13.35 3.60
N GLN A 19 -20.94 12.92 3.48
CA GLN A 19 -20.02 13.56 2.56
C GLN A 19 -20.72 13.46 1.21
N VAL A 20 -21.13 14.62 0.70
CA VAL A 20 -21.41 14.73 -0.73
C VAL A 20 -20.08 14.34 -1.36
N GLN A 21 -20.09 13.26 -2.14
CA GLN A 21 -18.87 12.77 -2.77
C GLN A 21 -18.34 13.88 -3.66
N ALA A 22 -17.10 14.33 -3.40
CA ALA A 22 -16.41 15.35 -4.18
C ALA A 22 -16.54 15.06 -5.66
N GLY A 23 -17.06 16.01 -6.42
CA GLY A 23 -17.15 15.87 -7.86
C GLY A 23 -15.73 15.90 -8.44
N ILE A 24 -15.28 14.77 -8.98
CA ILE A 24 -14.11 14.79 -9.87
C ILE A 24 -14.53 15.58 -11.11
N THR A 25 -13.84 16.69 -11.35
CA THR A 25 -14.05 17.57 -12.50
C THR A 25 -13.08 17.29 -13.64
N PHE A 26 -11.98 16.60 -13.33
CA PHE A 26 -10.98 16.13 -14.26
C PHE A 26 -10.18 14.98 -13.62
N GLU A 27 -9.81 13.98 -14.42
CA GLU A 27 -8.87 12.92 -14.08
C GLU A 27 -8.04 12.53 -15.31
N ASP A 28 -6.79 12.10 -15.09
CA ASP A 28 -5.91 11.50 -16.10
C ASP A 28 -4.84 10.64 -15.41
N ASP A 29 -4.85 9.34 -15.71
CA ASP A 29 -3.89 8.32 -15.24
C ASP A 29 -2.80 8.02 -16.28
N PHE A 30 -2.84 8.71 -17.43
CA PHE A 30 -1.95 8.50 -18.57
C PHE A 30 -1.93 7.08 -19.18
N GLU A 31 -2.74 6.15 -18.72
CA GLU A 31 -2.69 4.75 -19.16
C GLU A 31 -3.25 4.57 -20.58
N SER A 32 -4.13 5.49 -21.00
CA SER A 32 -4.66 5.54 -22.37
C SER A 32 -3.66 6.02 -23.43
N TYR A 33 -2.49 6.53 -23.03
CA TYR A 33 -1.47 7.05 -23.95
C TYR A 33 -0.53 5.94 -24.43
N THR A 34 0.23 6.20 -25.51
CA THR A 34 1.35 5.33 -25.89
C THR A 34 2.65 5.91 -25.33
N PRO A 35 3.54 5.09 -24.75
CA PRO A 35 4.87 5.55 -24.33
C PRO A 35 5.62 6.28 -25.47
N GLY A 36 6.08 7.49 -25.17
CA GLY A 36 6.68 8.43 -26.11
C GLY A 36 5.70 9.51 -26.62
N ASP A 37 4.41 9.35 -26.39
CA ASP A 37 3.42 10.39 -26.67
C ASP A 37 3.66 11.57 -25.74
N SER A 38 3.52 12.79 -26.27
CA SER A 38 3.24 13.93 -25.42
C SER A 38 1.74 13.86 -25.07
N PRO A 39 1.31 14.13 -23.82
CA PRO A 39 -0.10 14.31 -23.50
C PRO A 39 -0.64 15.44 -24.38
N SER A 40 -1.15 15.04 -25.55
CA SER A 40 -1.46 15.94 -26.65
C SER A 40 -2.63 16.83 -26.22
N PRO A 41 -2.75 18.06 -26.76
CA PRO A 41 -3.91 18.91 -26.54
C PRO A 41 -5.18 18.31 -27.19
N THR A 42 -5.72 17.24 -26.61
CA THR A 42 -7.15 17.18 -26.31
C THR A 42 -7.44 18.36 -25.38
N ASN A 43 -8.66 18.89 -25.33
CA ASN A 43 -8.96 20.25 -24.82
C ASN A 43 -8.57 20.56 -23.35
N VAL A 44 -7.82 19.70 -22.67
CA VAL A 44 -7.58 19.74 -21.23
C VAL A 44 -6.11 19.98 -20.87
N TRP A 45 -5.13 19.36 -21.53
CA TRP A 45 -3.71 19.68 -21.35
C TRP A 45 -3.26 20.73 -22.38
N VAL A 46 -3.09 21.97 -21.93
CA VAL A 46 -2.62 23.07 -22.78
C VAL A 46 -1.15 23.38 -22.47
N ASP A 47 -0.32 23.45 -23.52
CA ASP A 47 1.11 23.77 -23.51
C ASP A 47 2.09 22.68 -22.99
N ALA A 48 1.75 21.38 -23.17
CA ALA A 48 2.51 20.18 -22.77
C ALA A 48 3.91 19.98 -23.42
N GLU A 49 4.55 21.06 -23.86
CA GLU A 49 5.89 21.01 -24.46
C GLU A 49 6.93 20.49 -23.44
N GLY A 50 7.61 19.39 -23.77
CA GLY A 50 8.58 18.72 -22.90
C GLY A 50 7.98 17.68 -21.94
N MET A 51 6.68 17.41 -22.02
CA MET A 51 6.06 16.26 -21.36
C MET A 51 6.02 15.07 -22.31
N THR A 52 6.46 13.92 -21.84
CA THR A 52 6.39 12.65 -22.57
C THR A 52 5.91 11.56 -21.64
N VAL A 53 4.85 10.86 -22.03
CA VAL A 53 4.43 9.63 -21.37
C VAL A 53 5.53 8.59 -21.54
N THR A 54 5.88 7.91 -20.46
CA THR A 54 6.89 6.86 -20.42
C THR A 54 6.28 5.62 -19.80
N ASN A 55 6.76 4.42 -20.18
CA ASN A 55 6.43 3.23 -19.41
C ASN A 55 6.84 3.46 -17.95
N GLY A 56 5.93 3.19 -17.04
CA GLY A 56 6.25 3.15 -15.63
C GLY A 56 7.32 2.10 -15.37
N GLY A 57 8.19 2.42 -14.41
CA GLY A 57 9.16 1.47 -13.90
C GLY A 57 8.46 0.39 -13.07
N SER A 58 9.05 0.01 -11.95
CA SER A 58 8.46 -0.94 -11.00
C SER A 58 7.23 -0.40 -10.23
N TRP A 59 6.55 0.64 -10.71
CA TRP A 59 5.60 1.43 -9.93
C TRP A 59 4.24 1.68 -10.62
N GLY A 60 4.00 1.14 -11.82
CA GLY A 60 2.80 1.36 -12.65
C GLY A 60 3.08 1.14 -14.13
N SER A 61 2.08 1.18 -15.02
CA SER A 61 2.30 0.93 -16.45
C SER A 61 2.70 2.18 -17.22
N GLN A 62 2.23 3.38 -16.90
CA GLN A 62 2.60 4.63 -17.58
C GLN A 62 2.68 5.86 -16.67
N TRP A 63 3.58 6.80 -16.98
CA TRP A 63 3.80 8.04 -16.22
C TRP A 63 4.05 9.18 -17.18
N VAL A 64 3.61 10.40 -16.85
CA VAL A 64 4.09 11.56 -17.59
C VAL A 64 5.42 12.05 -17.04
N ASN A 65 6.47 11.93 -17.85
CA ASN A 65 7.78 12.47 -17.53
C ASN A 65 7.86 13.92 -18.00
N ASN A 66 8.09 14.84 -17.06
CA ASN A 66 8.26 16.25 -17.36
C ASN A 66 9.76 16.57 -17.50
N VAL A 67 10.23 16.66 -18.75
CA VAL A 67 11.65 16.83 -19.10
C VAL A 67 11.83 18.11 -19.92
N SER A 68 12.12 19.22 -19.26
CA SER A 68 12.55 20.43 -19.97
C SER A 68 14.06 20.56 -20.00
N THR A 69 14.66 20.53 -21.19
CA THR A 69 16.07 20.92 -21.37
C THR A 69 16.28 22.44 -21.33
N ASP A 70 15.22 23.21 -21.56
CA ASP A 70 15.26 24.68 -21.68
C ASP A 70 14.66 25.41 -20.46
N GLY A 71 14.27 24.68 -19.41
CA GLY A 71 13.80 25.22 -18.12
C GLY A 71 12.32 25.61 -18.09
N TRP A 72 11.54 25.18 -19.09
CA TRP A 72 10.10 25.47 -19.21
C TRP A 72 9.37 24.26 -19.80
N SER A 73 8.50 23.66 -19.00
CA SER A 73 7.47 22.72 -19.45
C SER A 73 6.23 23.02 -18.62
N PHE A 74 5.07 23.11 -19.27
CA PHE A 74 3.81 23.46 -18.63
C PHE A 74 2.77 22.41 -18.96
N ALA A 75 1.92 22.11 -18.00
CA ALA A 75 0.74 21.30 -18.21
C ALA A 75 -0.41 22.14 -17.68
N THR A 76 -1.15 22.87 -18.52
CA THR A 76 -2.23 23.73 -18.00
C THR A 76 -3.58 23.08 -18.12
N LEU A 77 -4.27 22.95 -16.97
CA LEU A 77 -5.64 22.49 -16.86
C LEU A 77 -6.58 23.69 -16.72
N ASP A 78 -7.72 23.69 -17.41
CA ASP A 78 -8.79 24.66 -17.13
C ASP A 78 -9.54 24.24 -15.85
N MET A 79 -9.70 25.17 -14.91
CA MET A 79 -10.20 24.86 -13.56
C MET A 79 -11.72 25.02 -13.43
N PRO A 80 -12.38 24.22 -12.56
CA PRO A 80 -13.78 24.45 -12.21
C PRO A 80 -13.97 25.78 -11.45
N ASP A 81 -15.14 26.40 -11.61
CA ASP A 81 -15.54 27.58 -10.82
C ASP A 81 -15.92 27.14 -9.40
N ALA A 82 -14.92 26.91 -8.57
CA ALA A 82 -15.04 26.35 -7.24
C ALA A 82 -14.49 27.30 -6.16
N ALA A 83 -15.18 27.37 -5.03
CA ALA A 83 -14.74 28.17 -3.88
C ALA A 83 -13.56 27.52 -3.13
N VAL A 84 -13.48 26.19 -3.18
CA VAL A 84 -12.41 25.37 -2.62
C VAL A 84 -12.18 24.25 -3.59
N MET A 85 -10.95 23.80 -3.76
CA MET A 85 -10.65 22.74 -4.70
C MET A 85 -9.45 21.93 -4.23
N THR A 86 -9.35 20.70 -4.70
CA THR A 86 -8.20 19.83 -4.49
C THR A 86 -7.63 19.39 -5.81
N ILE A 87 -6.30 19.35 -5.89
CA ILE A 87 -5.58 18.62 -6.93
C ILE A 87 -4.89 17.45 -6.25
N SER A 88 -5.23 16.24 -6.66
CA SER A 88 -4.59 15.01 -6.21
C SER A 88 -3.71 14.47 -7.33
N PHE A 89 -2.51 13.97 -7.01
CA PHE A 89 -1.62 13.38 -8.00
C PHE A 89 -0.53 12.53 -7.34
N ASP A 90 -0.05 11.51 -8.04
CA ASP A 90 1.15 10.80 -7.66
C ASP A 90 2.37 11.45 -8.31
N ALA A 91 3.47 11.55 -7.56
CA ALA A 91 4.71 12.11 -8.08
C ALA A 91 5.93 11.33 -7.61
N TYR A 92 6.90 11.18 -8.52
CA TYR A 92 8.25 10.70 -8.24
C TYR A 92 9.27 11.79 -8.56
N PHE A 93 10.15 12.08 -7.59
CA PHE A 93 11.20 13.09 -7.72
C PHE A 93 12.58 12.41 -7.67
N ASP A 94 13.34 12.44 -8.77
CA ASP A 94 14.66 11.79 -8.84
C ASP A 94 15.76 12.61 -8.12
N THR A 95 16.46 12.04 -7.15
CA THR A 95 17.55 12.73 -6.42
C THR A 95 18.69 13.16 -7.33
N ALA A 96 19.00 12.41 -8.38
CA ALA A 96 20.14 12.68 -9.25
C ALA A 96 19.95 13.96 -10.06
N ASP A 97 18.70 14.23 -10.47
CA ASP A 97 18.40 15.24 -11.48
C ASP A 97 17.45 16.35 -10.97
N PHE A 98 16.72 16.15 -9.87
CA PHE A 98 15.74 17.12 -9.41
C PHE A 98 16.39 18.37 -8.78
N GLY A 99 16.46 19.44 -9.59
CA GLY A 99 16.96 20.75 -9.19
C GLY A 99 15.95 21.58 -8.41
N ASP A 100 14.83 21.94 -9.03
CA ASP A 100 13.76 22.78 -8.48
C ASP A 100 12.45 22.47 -9.24
N GLY A 101 11.33 22.34 -8.54
CA GLY A 101 10.00 22.07 -9.10
C GLY A 101 8.96 23.03 -8.53
N TYR A 102 7.95 23.38 -9.29
CA TYR A 102 6.91 24.32 -8.86
C TYR A 102 5.58 23.86 -9.43
N MET A 103 4.55 23.73 -8.59
CA MET A 103 3.20 23.78 -9.10
C MET A 103 2.80 25.25 -9.18
N ARG A 104 2.45 25.70 -10.39
CA ARG A 104 2.08 27.09 -10.69
C ARG A 104 0.59 27.19 -10.94
N MET A 105 0.02 28.28 -10.46
CA MET A 105 -1.38 28.60 -10.66
C MET A 105 -1.47 29.94 -11.36
N SER A 106 -2.07 29.90 -12.54
CA SER A 106 -2.34 31.11 -13.30
C SER A 106 -3.62 31.74 -12.81
N MET A 107 -3.49 32.96 -12.32
CA MET A 107 -4.61 33.86 -12.16
C MET A 107 -4.85 34.55 -13.50
N ASN A 108 -6.07 34.46 -14.03
CA ASN A 108 -6.50 35.20 -15.22
C ASN A 108 -5.74 34.88 -16.54
N GLY A 109 -5.16 33.69 -16.64
CA GLY A 109 -4.49 33.18 -17.85
C GLY A 109 -3.08 33.71 -18.10
N ASP A 110 -2.52 34.52 -17.19
CA ASP A 110 -1.11 34.94 -17.24
C ASP A 110 -0.23 33.98 -16.43
N LEU A 111 0.72 33.31 -17.09
CA LEU A 111 1.70 32.41 -16.47
C LEU A 111 2.97 33.14 -15.99
N GLY A 112 3.08 34.44 -16.27
CA GLY A 112 4.20 35.30 -15.85
C GLY A 112 4.06 35.87 -14.44
N ASN A 113 2.82 36.03 -13.94
CA ASN A 113 2.48 36.51 -12.60
C ASN A 113 1.67 35.44 -11.85
N VAL A 114 2.35 34.44 -11.30
CA VAL A 114 1.71 33.23 -10.77
C VAL A 114 1.84 33.13 -9.26
N ASN A 115 0.77 32.64 -8.62
CA ASN A 115 0.90 31.99 -7.32
C ASN A 115 1.58 30.64 -7.57
N ARG A 116 2.50 30.26 -6.69
CA ARG A 116 3.25 29.03 -6.83
C ARG A 116 3.37 28.32 -5.50
N LEU A 117 3.32 27.00 -5.57
CA LEU A 117 3.80 26.09 -4.55
C LEU A 117 5.15 25.56 -5.04
N ASP A 118 6.22 25.95 -4.36
CA ASP A 118 7.60 25.58 -4.68
C ASP A 118 7.99 24.24 -4.02
N PHE A 119 8.24 23.22 -4.85
CA PHE A 119 8.82 21.93 -4.47
C PHE A 119 10.34 22.00 -4.66
N GLY A 120 11.09 22.45 -3.64
CA GLY A 120 12.41 22.93 -4.02
C GLY A 120 13.24 23.64 -2.97
N LYS A 121 14.10 24.52 -3.45
CA LYS A 121 15.31 25.02 -2.75
C LYS A 121 15.04 26.01 -1.61
N ASN A 122 14.09 25.68 -0.73
CA ASN A 122 13.83 26.19 0.62
C ASN A 122 12.66 27.19 0.79
N TRP A 123 11.68 27.28 -0.12
CA TRP A 123 10.60 28.27 0.03
C TRP A 123 9.31 27.68 0.60
N ASP A 124 8.69 26.74 -0.09
CA ASP A 124 7.43 26.15 0.38
C ASP A 124 7.66 24.74 0.90
N MET A 125 7.96 23.74 0.05
CA MET A 125 8.21 22.36 0.47
C MET A 125 9.68 21.96 0.42
N ARG A 126 10.19 21.34 1.48
CA ARG A 126 11.58 20.88 1.62
C ARG A 126 11.76 19.43 1.19
N LYS A 127 12.67 19.22 0.23
CA LYS A 127 13.17 17.90 -0.17
C LYS A 127 13.74 17.14 1.03
N GLY A 128 13.33 15.88 1.20
CA GLY A 128 13.72 14.99 2.28
C GLY A 128 13.12 15.33 3.66
N THR A 129 12.26 16.35 3.77
CA THR A 129 11.57 16.68 5.02
C THR A 129 10.06 16.70 4.83
N ASP A 130 9.57 17.47 3.85
CA ASP A 130 8.14 17.62 3.57
C ASP A 130 7.68 16.61 2.50
N PHE A 131 8.61 16.10 1.69
CA PHE A 131 8.43 14.99 0.77
C PHE A 131 9.76 14.25 0.56
N SER A 132 9.69 12.98 0.20
CA SER A 132 10.81 12.10 -0.07
C SER A 132 11.25 12.19 -1.54
N MET A 133 12.53 11.93 -1.75
CA MET A 133 13.09 11.75 -3.09
C MET A 133 13.17 10.26 -3.42
N ASP A 134 13.24 9.94 -4.72
CA ASP A 134 13.32 8.60 -5.27
C ASP A 134 12.20 7.65 -4.82
N LYS A 135 11.05 8.23 -4.48
CA LYS A 135 9.87 7.50 -4.02
C LYS A 135 8.65 8.08 -4.72
N VAL A 136 7.74 7.21 -5.15
CA VAL A 136 6.39 7.62 -5.50
C VAL A 136 5.67 8.08 -4.23
N GLN A 137 5.03 9.23 -4.31
CA GLN A 137 4.23 9.80 -3.24
C GLN A 137 2.94 10.38 -3.78
N HIS A 138 1.88 10.22 -3.01
CA HIS A 138 0.60 10.85 -3.30
C HIS A 138 0.58 12.28 -2.74
N PHE A 139 0.12 13.25 -3.51
CA PHE A 139 -0.03 14.64 -3.09
C PHE A 139 -1.49 15.04 -3.20
N ASP A 140 -2.05 15.61 -2.13
CA ASP A 140 -3.28 16.40 -2.21
C ASP A 140 -2.96 17.86 -1.92
N VAL A 141 -3.28 18.75 -2.87
CA VAL A 141 -3.15 20.19 -2.70
C VAL A 141 -4.53 20.84 -2.64
N VAL A 142 -4.95 21.17 -1.42
CA VAL A 142 -6.21 21.86 -1.14
C VAL A 142 -6.01 23.37 -1.22
N MET A 143 -6.83 24.03 -2.02
CA MET A 143 -6.79 25.48 -2.23
C MET A 143 -8.08 26.14 -1.79
N ASN A 144 -7.98 27.26 -1.09
CA ASN A 144 -9.14 28.06 -0.73
C ASN A 144 -9.22 29.39 -1.52
N LEU A 145 -10.20 29.44 -2.42
CA LEU A 145 -10.48 30.56 -3.34
C LEU A 145 -11.76 31.32 -2.94
N SER A 146 -12.39 30.96 -1.82
CA SER A 146 -13.75 31.38 -1.46
C SER A 146 -13.90 32.85 -1.04
N GLY A 147 -12.79 33.56 -0.83
CA GLY A 147 -12.79 34.90 -0.22
C GLY A 147 -12.97 34.90 1.30
N ALA A 148 -13.09 33.73 1.95
CA ALA A 148 -13.20 33.57 3.39
C ALA A 148 -12.35 32.38 3.87
N THR A 149 -12.09 32.26 5.18
CA THR A 149 -11.48 31.04 5.74
C THR A 149 -12.45 29.86 5.64
N VAL A 150 -11.96 28.72 5.18
CA VAL A 150 -12.70 27.46 5.11
C VAL A 150 -12.14 26.50 6.15
N ASN A 151 -13.04 25.79 6.83
CA ASN A 151 -12.64 24.70 7.74
C ASN A 151 -12.89 23.37 7.04
N TYR A 152 -11.86 22.54 7.00
CA TYR A 152 -11.87 21.26 6.33
C TYR A 152 -10.96 20.29 7.10
N ASN A 153 -11.45 19.08 7.37
CA ASN A 153 -10.68 18.01 8.03
C ASN A 153 -9.97 18.44 9.34
N GLY A 154 -10.65 19.25 10.16
CA GLY A 154 -10.07 19.78 11.41
C GLY A 154 -9.06 20.91 11.23
N THR A 155 -8.68 21.24 10.00
CA THR A 155 -7.77 22.33 9.64
C THR A 155 -8.58 23.54 9.13
N SER A 156 -8.12 24.75 9.43
CA SER A 156 -8.60 25.96 8.78
C SER A 156 -7.63 26.30 7.64
N ILE A 157 -8.16 26.69 6.49
CA ILE A 157 -7.39 27.19 5.36
C ILE A 157 -7.87 28.62 5.11
N ALA A 158 -6.99 29.61 5.27
CA ALA A 158 -7.28 30.99 4.95
C ALA A 158 -7.56 31.18 3.44
N HIS A 159 -8.27 32.25 3.09
CA HIS A 159 -8.36 32.67 1.69
C HIS A 159 -6.96 32.95 1.16
N ASP A 160 -6.72 32.56 -0.09
CA ASP A 160 -5.42 32.68 -0.74
C ASP A 160 -4.31 31.89 -0.06
N SER A 161 -4.63 30.68 0.42
CA SER A 161 -3.66 29.76 1.00
C SER A 161 -3.82 28.36 0.43
N PHE A 162 -2.69 27.65 0.41
CA PHE A 162 -2.64 26.23 0.16
C PHE A 162 -2.55 25.46 1.45
N ALA A 163 -3.02 24.25 1.32
CA ALA A 163 -2.80 23.22 2.28
C ALA A 163 -2.30 22.01 1.45
N VAL A 164 -1.11 21.48 1.76
CA VAL A 164 -0.50 20.35 1.05
C VAL A 164 -0.40 19.13 1.95
N TRP A 165 -0.83 17.97 1.43
CA TRP A 165 -0.78 16.68 2.07
C TRP A 165 0.08 15.78 1.20
N VAL A 166 0.94 14.99 1.84
CA VAL A 166 1.83 14.04 1.18
C VAL A 166 1.63 12.69 1.84
N ASP A 167 1.26 11.67 1.06
CA ASP A 167 0.90 10.34 1.53
C ASP A 167 -0.18 10.38 2.65
N GLY A 168 -1.12 11.33 2.56
CA GLY A 168 -2.19 11.54 3.54
C GLY A 168 -1.81 12.39 4.78
N ALA A 169 -0.53 12.70 4.97
CA ALA A 169 -0.05 13.55 6.05
C ALA A 169 0.09 15.02 5.61
N GLN A 170 -0.46 15.97 6.38
CA GLN A 170 -0.31 17.39 6.07
C GLN A 170 1.17 17.82 6.16
N ALA A 171 1.74 18.29 5.05
CA ALA A 171 3.06 18.89 5.00
C ALA A 171 3.06 20.26 5.71
N GLY A 172 4.14 20.53 6.45
CA GLY A 172 4.30 21.78 7.20
C GLY A 172 5.16 22.80 6.46
N PRO A 173 4.87 24.11 6.57
CA PRO A 173 5.66 25.15 5.92
C PRO A 173 7.15 25.14 6.29
N ALA A 174 8.01 25.29 5.27
CA ALA A 174 9.45 25.18 5.40
C ALA A 174 10.12 26.25 6.28
N SER A 175 9.50 27.41 6.38
CA SER A 175 10.04 28.57 7.09
C SER A 175 9.05 29.03 8.15
N GLY A 176 9.53 29.40 9.35
CA GLY A 176 8.74 29.86 10.51
C GLY A 176 7.94 31.16 10.32
N THR A 177 7.56 31.45 9.08
CA THR A 177 6.63 32.49 8.61
C THR A 177 5.23 31.91 8.35
N ALA A 178 4.97 30.69 8.80
CA ALA A 178 3.65 30.08 8.79
C ALA A 178 2.63 30.92 9.58
N GLY A 179 1.45 31.12 9.01
CA GLY A 179 0.25 31.33 9.82
C GLY A 179 0.10 30.15 10.80
N SER A 180 -0.50 30.40 11.96
CA SER A 180 -0.79 29.35 12.95
C SER A 180 -1.80 28.35 12.37
N GLY A 181 -1.34 27.32 11.65
CA GLY A 181 -2.24 26.33 11.03
C GLY A 181 -1.63 25.35 10.03
N GLY A 182 -0.32 25.42 9.71
CA GLY A 182 0.27 24.54 8.68
C GLY A 182 -0.11 24.95 7.25
N GLU A 183 -0.56 26.20 7.07
CA GLU A 183 -0.92 26.78 5.78
C GLU A 183 0.33 27.31 5.06
N TYR A 184 0.38 27.11 3.74
CA TYR A 184 1.34 27.78 2.86
C TYR A 184 0.65 29.01 2.27
N PRO A 185 1.07 30.24 2.60
CA PRO A 185 0.51 31.42 1.94
C PRO A 185 0.82 31.32 0.44
N MET A 186 -0.16 31.62 -0.42
CA MET A 186 0.14 31.73 -1.85
C MET A 186 1.19 32.85 -2.05
N ASP A 187 2.35 32.53 -2.64
CA ASP A 187 3.36 33.54 -3.00
C ASP A 187 2.81 34.46 -4.08
N GLN A 188 2.07 35.50 -3.66
CA GLN A 188 1.55 36.56 -4.52
C GLN A 188 2.68 37.48 -4.94
N SER A 189 3.48 37.02 -5.91
CA SER A 189 4.53 37.81 -6.55
C SER A 189 3.93 38.85 -7.53
N GLY A 190 3.00 39.68 -7.06
CA GLY A 190 2.33 40.70 -7.89
C GLY A 190 1.25 41.47 -7.13
N SER A 191 0.91 42.68 -7.60
CA SER A 191 -0.16 43.52 -7.03
C SER A 191 -1.58 43.06 -7.41
N GLU A 192 -1.74 41.78 -7.76
CA GLU A 192 -2.98 41.25 -8.32
C GLU A 192 -3.80 40.57 -7.22
N ASN A 193 -4.77 41.30 -6.68
CA ASN A 193 -5.78 40.79 -5.74
C ASN A 193 -6.84 39.93 -6.45
N ASN A 194 -6.45 39.09 -7.40
CA ASN A 194 -7.37 38.48 -8.35
C ASN A 194 -7.86 37.12 -7.85
N THR A 195 -9.17 36.95 -7.70
CA THR A 195 -9.79 35.80 -7.02
C THR A 195 -10.15 34.64 -7.96
N LEU A 196 -9.78 34.70 -9.25
CA LEU A 196 -10.12 33.67 -10.23
C LEU A 196 -8.86 32.98 -10.73
N ILE A 197 -8.62 31.77 -10.21
CA ILE A 197 -7.69 30.82 -10.81
C ILE A 197 -8.37 30.29 -12.06
N THR A 198 -7.74 30.54 -13.21
CA THR A 198 -8.26 30.04 -14.49
C THR A 198 -7.54 28.78 -14.94
N LYS A 199 -6.29 28.61 -14.50
CA LYS A 199 -5.46 27.46 -14.86
C LYS A 199 -4.54 27.02 -13.74
N VAL A 200 -4.30 25.73 -13.63
CA VAL A 200 -3.20 25.17 -12.83
C VAL A 200 -2.25 24.42 -13.73
N GLY A 201 -0.95 24.46 -13.42
CA GLY A 201 0.01 23.61 -14.10
C GLY A 201 1.29 23.33 -13.35
N PHE A 202 1.97 22.29 -13.82
CA PHE A 202 3.25 21.85 -13.26
C PHE A 202 4.39 22.48 -14.04
N TRP A 203 5.34 23.07 -13.32
CA TRP A 203 6.57 23.63 -13.84
C TRP A 203 7.74 22.90 -13.18
N VAL A 204 8.70 22.44 -13.97
CA VAL A 204 9.88 21.75 -13.44
C VAL A 204 11.12 22.33 -14.10
N ASN A 205 12.08 22.75 -13.30
CA ASN A 205 13.37 23.29 -13.75
C ASN A 205 14.48 22.28 -13.47
N ALA A 206 14.30 21.12 -14.09
CA ALA A 206 15.27 20.08 -14.42
C ALA A 206 14.48 18.86 -14.91
N ALA A 207 15.14 17.92 -15.58
CA ALA A 207 14.56 16.62 -15.88
C ALA A 207 14.23 15.86 -14.60
N ALA A 208 13.18 15.03 -14.63
CA ALA A 208 12.86 14.00 -13.63
C ALA A 208 11.90 14.37 -12.48
N VAL A 209 10.77 14.97 -12.84
CA VAL A 209 9.52 14.71 -12.11
C VAL A 209 8.64 13.85 -12.99
N GLN A 210 8.24 12.70 -12.47
CA GLN A 210 7.21 11.87 -13.08
C GLN A 210 5.91 12.11 -12.33
N LEU A 211 4.82 12.33 -13.06
CA LEU A 211 3.49 12.51 -12.49
C LEU A 211 2.56 11.41 -13.00
N ASP A 212 1.59 11.05 -12.18
CA ASP A 212 0.56 10.07 -12.49
C ASP A 212 -0.73 10.35 -11.68
N ASN A 213 -1.84 9.70 -12.01
CA ASN A 213 -3.12 9.74 -11.29
C ASN A 213 -3.58 11.17 -10.93
N ILE A 214 -3.59 12.07 -11.91
CA ILE A 214 -3.91 13.48 -11.66
C ILE A 214 -5.42 13.64 -11.62
N GLU A 215 -5.95 14.05 -10.48
CA GLU A 215 -7.36 14.37 -10.31
C GLU A 215 -7.57 15.83 -9.86
N VAL A 216 -8.66 16.44 -10.32
CA VAL A 216 -9.11 17.75 -9.82
C VAL A 216 -10.54 17.69 -9.33
N ARG A 217 -10.75 18.13 -8.09
CA ARG A 217 -12.03 18.11 -7.39
C ARG A 217 -12.46 19.54 -7.06
N ASP A 218 -13.77 19.81 -7.18
CA ASP A 218 -14.38 21.14 -6.94
C ASP A 218 -14.74 21.42 -5.47
N GLU A 219 -14.14 20.69 -4.55
CA GLU A 219 -14.26 20.89 -3.11
C GLU A 219 -12.97 20.49 -2.38
N ALA A 220 -12.96 20.70 -1.06
CA ALA A 220 -11.85 20.24 -0.23
C ALA A 220 -11.90 18.72 -0.09
N TYR A 221 -10.90 18.07 -0.65
CA TYR A 221 -10.66 16.65 -0.59
C TYR A 221 -9.20 16.38 -0.21
N VAL A 222 -8.97 15.32 0.55
CA VAL A 222 -7.66 14.75 0.86
C VAL A 222 -7.94 13.28 0.98
N ILE A 223 -7.11 12.47 0.33
CA ILE A 223 -7.10 11.06 0.63
C ILE A 223 -6.54 10.90 2.04
N GLN A 224 -7.43 10.79 3.01
CA GLN A 224 -7.03 10.31 4.32
C GLN A 224 -6.81 8.82 4.20
N TYR A 225 -5.56 8.44 3.88
CA TYR A 225 -5.14 7.12 4.26
C TYR A 225 -5.29 7.02 5.77
N PRO A 226 -5.93 5.96 6.29
CA PRO A 226 -5.99 5.74 7.72
C PRO A 226 -4.62 5.30 8.27
N TRP A 227 -3.59 5.39 7.44
CA TRP A 227 -2.21 5.09 7.75
C TRP A 227 -1.23 5.99 7.00
N ASP A 228 -0.04 6.19 7.59
CA ASP A 228 1.14 6.63 6.85
C ASP A 228 1.92 5.41 6.35
N THR A 229 2.32 5.40 5.08
CA THR A 229 3.20 4.34 4.56
C THR A 229 4.66 4.68 4.81
N VAL A 230 5.32 3.91 5.70
CA VAL A 230 6.76 4.00 5.92
C VAL A 230 7.49 3.33 4.75
N PHE A 231 7.10 2.10 4.39
CA PHE A 231 7.51 1.47 3.13
C PHE A 231 6.49 0.43 2.65
N ASN A 232 6.48 0.15 1.35
CA ASN A 232 5.76 -0.96 0.70
C ASN A 232 6.65 -1.54 -0.40
N TYR A 233 7.00 -2.82 -0.31
CA TYR A 233 7.85 -3.53 -1.27
C TYR A 233 7.23 -4.87 -1.61
N GLU A 234 6.78 -4.99 -2.85
CA GLU A 234 6.12 -6.19 -3.39
C GLU A 234 7.10 -7.11 -4.12
N PHE A 235 8.34 -6.68 -4.35
CA PHE A 235 9.40 -7.42 -5.06
C PHE A 235 9.06 -7.95 -6.47
N ASP A 236 7.83 -7.74 -6.92
CA ASP A 236 7.38 -7.98 -8.28
C ASP A 236 8.23 -7.18 -9.28
N GLY A 237 8.81 -7.90 -10.23
CA GLY A 237 9.75 -7.33 -11.21
C GLY A 237 11.23 -7.37 -10.79
N THR A 238 11.57 -7.79 -9.57
CA THR A 238 12.95 -8.15 -9.25
C THR A 238 13.32 -9.47 -9.93
N VAL A 239 14.46 -9.52 -10.63
CA VAL A 239 14.88 -10.74 -11.34
C VAL A 239 15.24 -11.83 -10.32
N ASP A 240 14.70 -13.03 -10.48
CA ASP A 240 14.97 -14.19 -9.61
C ASP A 240 16.46 -14.44 -9.38
N GLY A 241 16.81 -14.68 -8.12
CA GLY A 241 18.18 -14.97 -7.72
C GLY A 241 19.14 -13.79 -7.91
N THR A 242 18.62 -12.57 -8.15
CA THR A 242 19.43 -11.35 -8.13
C THR A 242 20.19 -11.28 -6.83
N VAL A 243 21.52 -11.29 -6.96
CA VAL A 243 22.41 -11.22 -5.81
C VAL A 243 22.57 -9.75 -5.45
N PHE A 244 21.90 -9.34 -4.38
CA PHE A 244 22.03 -8.00 -3.83
C PHE A 244 23.30 -7.90 -2.98
N SER A 245 24.46 -7.91 -3.66
CA SER A 245 25.76 -7.90 -2.99
C SER A 245 26.05 -6.56 -2.32
N ASN A 246 26.81 -6.60 -1.21
CA ASN A 246 27.30 -5.46 -0.41
C ASN A 246 28.03 -4.33 -1.18
N LEU A 247 28.25 -4.48 -2.48
CA LEU A 247 28.98 -3.51 -3.32
C LEU A 247 28.09 -2.82 -4.37
N GLY A 248 26.82 -3.23 -4.49
CA GLY A 248 25.90 -2.73 -5.53
C GLY A 248 24.65 -2.03 -5.01
N GLY A 249 24.53 -1.82 -3.69
CA GLY A 249 23.42 -1.12 -3.06
C GLY A 249 22.09 -1.85 -3.19
N TRP A 250 21.31 -1.93 -2.12
CA TRP A 250 19.88 -2.05 -2.30
C TRP A 250 19.41 -0.68 -2.81
N ASP A 251 19.52 -0.32 -4.09
CA ASP A 251 19.28 1.07 -4.50
C ASP A 251 17.90 1.57 -4.07
N SER A 252 16.86 0.71 -4.10
CA SER A 252 15.51 1.06 -3.66
C SER A 252 15.32 1.16 -2.14
N LEU A 253 16.19 0.55 -1.32
CA LEU A 253 16.09 0.57 0.16
C LEU A 253 17.21 1.41 0.81
N ASN A 254 18.33 1.63 0.14
CA ASN A 254 19.36 2.58 0.53
C ASN A 254 18.82 4.03 0.56
N GLN A 255 17.80 4.34 -0.25
CA GLN A 255 17.09 5.63 -0.23
C GLN A 255 16.44 5.93 1.12
N TRP A 256 16.06 4.89 1.87
CA TRP A 256 15.57 4.99 3.25
C TRP A 256 16.67 4.80 4.29
N GLY A 257 17.93 4.95 3.87
CA GLY A 257 19.15 4.65 4.62
C GLY A 257 19.06 3.36 5.41
N PHE A 258 18.63 2.30 4.72
CA PHE A 258 18.79 0.97 5.26
C PHE A 258 20.27 0.72 5.58
N GLY A 259 20.62 0.87 6.85
CA GLY A 259 21.99 0.99 7.30
C GLY A 259 22.64 -0.39 7.33
N PHE A 260 23.52 -0.65 6.36
CA PHE A 260 24.50 -1.73 6.39
C PHE A 260 23.92 -3.16 6.49
N ILE A 261 23.87 -3.83 5.34
CA ILE A 261 23.93 -5.30 5.31
C ILE A 261 25.38 -5.70 5.60
N ASN A 262 25.69 -6.15 6.82
CA ASN A 262 26.98 -6.77 7.09
C ASN A 262 26.83 -8.30 6.98
N THR A 263 27.21 -8.86 5.84
CA THR A 263 27.38 -10.31 5.71
C THR A 263 28.88 -10.62 5.83
N ASN A 264 29.22 -11.59 6.67
CA ASN A 264 30.59 -12.05 6.88
C ASN A 264 31.14 -12.81 5.64
N VAL A 265 30.34 -12.93 4.57
CA VAL A 265 30.58 -13.72 3.36
C VAL A 265 29.69 -13.19 2.22
N THR A 266 30.31 -12.79 1.10
CA THR A 266 29.71 -12.60 -0.26
C THR A 266 28.19 -12.33 -0.35
N GLY A 267 27.71 -11.23 0.25
CA GLY A 267 26.39 -10.61 -0.03
C GLY A 267 25.17 -11.24 0.66
N ALA A 268 24.13 -10.43 0.87
CA ALA A 268 22.79 -10.89 1.19
C ALA A 268 22.04 -11.25 -0.11
N ARG A 269 21.15 -12.23 -0.03
CA ARG A 269 20.28 -12.61 -1.14
C ARG A 269 18.88 -12.72 -0.60
N LEU A 270 17.99 -11.85 -1.07
CA LEU A 270 16.56 -12.07 -0.98
C LEU A 270 16.18 -12.79 -2.27
N VAL A 271 15.44 -13.89 -2.17
CA VAL A 271 15.00 -14.65 -3.34
C VAL A 271 13.50 -14.50 -3.37
N HIS A 272 13.03 -13.71 -4.33
CA HIS A 272 11.65 -13.76 -4.79
C HIS A 272 11.57 -14.88 -5.83
N ARG A 273 10.55 -15.74 -5.73
CA ARG A 273 10.13 -16.64 -6.81
C ARG A 273 8.72 -16.19 -7.20
N PRO A 274 8.53 -15.52 -8.33
CA PRO A 274 7.19 -15.34 -8.85
C PRO A 274 6.56 -16.73 -9.05
N GLU A 275 5.24 -16.81 -9.07
CA GLU A 275 4.47 -18.02 -9.40
C GLU A 275 4.67 -18.48 -10.86
N SER A 276 5.89 -18.41 -11.39
CA SER A 276 6.20 -18.78 -12.76
C SER A 276 6.06 -20.30 -12.91
N THR A 277 5.17 -20.70 -13.80
CA THR A 277 4.97 -22.09 -14.25
C THR A 277 6.11 -22.59 -15.15
N GLU A 278 7.22 -21.85 -15.27
CA GLU A 278 8.33 -22.13 -16.17
C GLU A 278 9.15 -23.35 -15.67
N PRO A 279 9.09 -24.51 -16.35
CA PRO A 279 9.72 -25.75 -15.91
C PRO A 279 11.26 -25.76 -16.07
N GLU A 280 11.85 -24.66 -16.56
CA GLU A 280 13.28 -24.56 -16.88
C GLU A 280 14.13 -23.89 -15.79
N PHE A 281 13.52 -23.39 -14.71
CA PHE A 281 14.30 -23.00 -13.53
C PHE A 281 14.86 -24.25 -12.86
N GLU A 282 16.14 -24.51 -13.14
CA GLU A 282 16.88 -25.66 -12.63
C GLU A 282 16.61 -25.85 -11.13
N VAL A 283 16.12 -27.04 -10.78
CA VAL A 283 15.86 -27.55 -9.41
C VAL A 283 17.03 -27.37 -8.43
N ASN A 284 18.20 -26.91 -8.91
CA ASN A 284 19.44 -26.67 -8.19
C ASN A 284 19.80 -25.17 -8.00
N LYS A 285 18.94 -24.21 -8.37
CA LYS A 285 19.13 -22.78 -8.08
C LYS A 285 18.20 -22.29 -6.97
N LYS A 286 18.00 -23.14 -5.97
CA LYS A 286 17.22 -22.83 -4.78
C LYS A 286 17.95 -21.75 -3.95
N GLY A 287 17.15 -20.91 -3.30
CA GLY A 287 17.57 -19.65 -2.71
C GLY A 287 18.77 -19.78 -1.76
N TRP A 288 19.57 -18.72 -1.70
CA TRP A 288 20.70 -18.64 -0.77
C TRP A 288 20.25 -17.86 0.46
N ASN A 289 20.66 -18.36 1.62
CA ASN A 289 20.25 -17.89 2.93
C ASN A 289 20.62 -16.42 3.13
N TRP A 290 19.62 -15.60 3.47
CA TRP A 290 19.88 -14.27 3.97
C TRP A 290 20.56 -14.36 5.34
N ARG A 291 21.67 -13.62 5.48
CA ARG A 291 22.32 -13.36 6.76
C ARG A 291 22.56 -11.86 6.83
N GLY A 292 22.12 -11.21 7.89
CA GLY A 292 22.41 -9.80 8.08
C GLY A 292 21.34 -9.10 8.87
N VAL A 293 21.60 -7.82 9.11
CA VAL A 293 20.64 -6.88 9.70
C VAL A 293 20.18 -5.96 8.57
N ILE A 294 18.89 -5.63 8.57
CA ILE A 294 18.27 -4.60 7.73
C ILE A 294 17.66 -3.59 8.71
N LEU A 295 18.05 -2.31 8.68
CA LEU A 295 17.57 -1.26 9.61
C LEU A 295 17.13 0.02 8.88
N THR A 296 15.89 0.53 9.03
CA THR A 296 15.45 1.80 8.37
C THR A 296 16.14 3.06 8.93
N ASN A 297 16.10 4.19 8.20
CA ASN A 297 16.29 5.55 8.74
C ASN A 297 15.06 6.01 9.54
N GLY A 298 14.78 5.36 10.67
CA GLY A 298 13.63 5.71 11.50
C GLY A 298 12.28 5.51 10.80
N LEU A 299 11.18 5.88 11.45
CA LEU A 299 9.82 5.87 10.88
C LEU A 299 9.42 7.20 10.22
N GLY A 300 10.34 8.18 10.13
CA GLY A 300 10.07 9.53 9.62
C GLY A 300 9.34 10.47 10.58
N ARG A 301 8.63 9.93 11.59
CA ARG A 301 8.03 10.71 12.70
C ARG A 301 7.82 9.88 13.95
N ALA A 302 7.55 10.57 15.06
CA ALA A 302 7.12 9.95 16.30
C ALA A 302 5.71 9.35 16.18
N VAL A 303 5.51 8.16 16.76
CA VAL A 303 4.19 7.52 16.90
C VAL A 303 3.47 8.11 18.12
N VAL A 304 2.27 8.63 17.92
CA VAL A 304 1.46 9.23 18.98
C VAL A 304 0.48 8.24 19.61
N THR A 305 -0.18 8.65 20.69
CA THR A 305 -1.11 7.78 21.41
C THR A 305 -2.30 7.38 20.53
N ASN A 306 -2.70 6.11 20.62
CA ASN A 306 -3.71 5.39 19.84
C ASN A 306 -3.32 5.03 18.40
N GLU A 307 -2.20 5.55 17.88
CA GLU A 307 -1.64 5.06 16.63
C GLU A 307 -1.01 3.68 16.81
N ALA A 308 -0.91 2.93 15.72
CA ALA A 308 -0.27 1.63 15.69
C ALA A 308 0.77 1.52 14.59
N ILE A 309 1.90 0.90 14.89
CA ILE A 309 2.85 0.47 13.86
C ILE A 309 2.38 -0.89 13.36
N GLU A 310 2.11 -1.02 12.06
CA GLU A 310 1.82 -2.29 11.41
C GLU A 310 2.98 -2.70 10.52
N PHE A 311 3.48 -3.92 10.72
CA PHE A 311 4.34 -4.61 9.77
C PHE A 311 3.61 -5.82 9.20
N LYS A 312 3.61 -5.94 7.88
CA LYS A 312 3.04 -7.06 7.14
C LYS A 312 4.09 -7.62 6.18
N MET A 313 4.14 -8.94 6.04
CA MET A 313 4.91 -9.62 5.00
C MET A 313 4.27 -10.94 4.63
N ASP A 314 4.43 -11.36 3.38
CA ASP A 314 4.29 -12.74 3.00
C ASP A 314 5.58 -13.50 3.30
N TYR A 315 5.44 -14.74 3.72
CA TYR A 315 6.49 -15.51 4.36
C TYR A 315 6.31 -17.01 4.11
N SER A 316 7.36 -17.63 3.59
CA SER A 316 7.48 -19.08 3.50
C SER A 316 8.69 -19.55 4.30
N MET A 317 8.50 -20.60 5.10
CA MET A 317 9.59 -21.23 5.86
C MET A 317 10.06 -22.49 5.16
N PHE A 318 11.38 -22.66 5.07
CA PHE A 318 11.99 -23.95 4.72
C PHE A 318 12.29 -24.68 6.02
N ALA A 319 11.85 -25.93 6.16
CA ALA A 319 12.08 -26.73 7.36
C ALA A 319 12.99 -27.92 7.11
N TYR A 320 13.75 -28.29 8.16
CA TYR A 320 14.69 -29.41 8.11
C TYR A 320 14.40 -30.48 9.17
N THR A 321 14.71 -31.73 8.83
CA THR A 321 14.37 -32.92 9.62
C THR A 321 15.21 -33.09 10.90
N GLU A 322 16.46 -32.59 10.91
CA GLU A 322 17.42 -32.82 12.02
C GLU A 322 17.83 -31.54 12.79
N ARG A 323 17.22 -30.38 12.54
CA ARG A 323 17.69 -29.08 13.08
C ARG A 323 16.55 -28.26 13.67
N SER A 324 16.71 -27.83 14.92
CA SER A 324 15.89 -26.80 15.58
C SER A 324 16.59 -25.45 15.64
N ASN A 325 15.80 -24.38 15.78
CA ASN A 325 16.27 -23.02 16.01
C ASN A 325 17.23 -22.51 14.93
N ARG A 326 17.08 -22.97 13.68
CA ARG A 326 17.98 -22.61 12.58
C ARG A 326 17.33 -21.76 11.50
N ASN A 327 16.01 -21.90 11.32
CA ASN A 327 15.25 -21.12 10.34
C ASN A 327 14.33 -20.18 11.11
N GLY A 328 14.64 -18.90 11.03
CA GLY A 328 13.97 -17.87 11.81
C GLY A 328 14.38 -16.48 11.37
N ILE A 329 13.40 -15.58 11.40
CA ILE A 329 13.57 -14.16 11.12
C ILE A 329 13.14 -13.39 12.34
N ASP A 330 13.97 -12.44 12.71
CA ASP A 330 13.61 -11.38 13.64
C ASP A 330 13.01 -10.22 12.86
N PHE A 331 11.90 -9.73 13.38
CA PHE A 331 11.39 -8.39 13.15
C PHE A 331 11.46 -7.65 14.49
N PHE A 332 11.95 -6.43 14.49
CA PHE A 332 11.97 -5.62 15.69
C PHE A 332 11.88 -4.12 15.41
N LEU A 333 11.12 -3.45 16.25
CA LEU A 333 11.16 -2.02 16.47
C LEU A 333 12.22 -1.74 17.53
N THR A 334 13.07 -0.74 17.30
CA THR A 334 14.10 -0.33 18.25
C THR A 334 14.21 1.19 18.29
N THR A 335 14.93 1.70 19.27
CA THR A 335 15.30 3.11 19.36
C THR A 335 16.77 3.27 18.98
N ASN A 336 17.22 4.49 18.67
CA ASN A 336 18.65 4.81 18.55
C ASN A 336 19.35 4.90 19.93
N HIS A 337 18.88 4.15 20.93
CA HIS A 337 19.23 4.39 22.33
C HIS A 337 20.57 3.77 22.73
N THR A 338 21.64 4.17 22.02
CA THR A 338 23.04 3.98 22.43
C THR A 338 23.86 5.27 22.34
N ALA A 339 23.26 6.42 22.68
CA ALA A 339 24.01 7.63 23.07
C ALA A 339 24.84 7.47 24.38
N LEU A 340 25.04 6.24 24.89
CA LEU A 340 25.66 5.97 26.20
C LEU A 340 27.12 5.50 26.18
N ALA A 341 27.81 5.38 25.02
CA ALA A 341 29.21 4.93 25.03
C ALA A 341 30.26 5.83 24.37
N ASP A 342 30.05 6.39 23.17
CA ASP A 342 30.99 7.34 22.56
C ASP A 342 30.31 8.07 21.39
N ASN A 343 30.08 9.37 21.55
CA ASN A 343 29.28 10.22 20.66
C ASN A 343 30.01 10.57 19.35
N THR A 344 30.90 9.69 18.85
CA THR A 344 31.82 9.98 17.74
C THR A 344 31.73 9.04 16.54
N ALA A 345 30.92 7.98 16.60
CA ALA A 345 30.61 7.15 15.43
C ALA A 345 29.09 6.87 15.38
N PRO A 346 28.40 7.11 14.24
CA PRO A 346 27.09 6.49 14.03
C PRO A 346 27.30 4.98 14.18
N HIS A 347 26.58 4.36 15.11
CA HIS A 347 26.76 2.94 15.40
C HIS A 347 26.68 2.13 14.11
N GLU A 348 27.64 1.22 13.92
CA GLU A 348 27.48 0.21 12.89
C GLU A 348 26.26 -0.63 13.29
N ALA A 349 25.17 -0.49 12.54
CA ALA A 349 23.98 -1.34 12.49
C ALA A 349 24.25 -2.87 12.48
N SER A 350 25.52 -3.29 12.45
CA SER A 350 25.99 -4.62 12.11
C SER A 350 25.79 -5.71 13.18
N GLN A 351 25.16 -5.43 14.33
CA GLN A 351 25.03 -6.42 15.42
C GLN A 351 23.71 -6.45 16.20
N GLN A 352 22.68 -5.69 15.81
CA GLN A 352 21.40 -5.76 16.52
C GLN A 352 20.55 -6.93 15.99
N TYR A 353 20.18 -7.83 16.89
CA TYR A 353 19.20 -8.89 16.68
C TYR A 353 18.14 -8.81 17.80
N PHE A 354 16.99 -9.45 17.63
CA PHE A 354 15.93 -9.41 18.63
C PHE A 354 16.41 -9.97 19.98
N GLY A 355 16.26 -9.18 21.03
CA GLY A 355 16.74 -9.48 22.39
C GLY A 355 18.19 -9.09 22.67
N SER A 356 18.88 -8.42 21.73
CA SER A 356 20.18 -7.79 22.01
C SER A 356 20.04 -6.56 22.91
N GLU A 357 18.93 -5.83 22.79
CA GLU A 357 18.58 -4.67 23.60
C GLU A 357 17.13 -4.78 24.09
N PRO A 358 16.82 -5.76 24.95
CA PRO A 358 15.44 -6.16 25.19
C PRO A 358 14.59 -5.09 25.86
N GLU A 359 15.20 -4.16 26.59
CA GLU A 359 14.50 -3.01 27.18
C GLU A 359 14.10 -1.95 26.14
N ALA A 360 14.73 -1.95 24.96
CA ALA A 360 14.55 -0.97 23.89
C ALA A 360 13.97 -1.58 22.60
N GLN A 361 13.55 -2.86 22.65
CA GLN A 361 13.05 -3.59 21.49
C GLN A 361 11.61 -4.10 21.69
N MET A 362 10.85 -4.17 20.62
CA MET A 362 9.57 -4.87 20.49
C MET A 362 9.50 -5.53 19.13
N GLY A 363 8.73 -6.60 18.96
CA GLY A 363 8.60 -7.25 17.66
C GLY A 363 8.37 -8.73 17.81
N PHE A 364 8.93 -9.52 16.90
CA PHE A 364 8.82 -10.97 16.95
C PHE A 364 10.05 -11.68 16.37
N ARG A 365 10.24 -12.92 16.82
CA ARG A 365 11.15 -13.90 16.22
C ARG A 365 10.36 -15.10 15.75
N THR A 366 10.46 -15.47 14.48
CA THR A 366 10.04 -16.79 14.01
C THR A 366 11.15 -17.81 14.24
N LYS A 367 10.79 -19.07 14.48
CA LYS A 367 11.75 -20.18 14.57
C LYS A 367 11.11 -21.53 14.29
N GLN A 368 11.86 -22.41 13.63
CA GLN A 368 11.53 -23.84 13.62
C GLN A 368 11.76 -24.46 15.02
N LEU A 369 10.69 -25.00 15.60
CA LEU A 369 10.68 -25.71 16.87
C LEU A 369 11.01 -27.18 16.70
N ASN A 370 11.65 -27.72 17.73
CA ASN A 370 11.88 -29.15 17.91
C ASN A 370 10.56 -29.94 18.07
N TRP A 371 10.66 -31.25 17.83
CA TRP A 371 9.66 -32.30 18.09
C TRP A 371 8.98 -32.32 19.48
N GLU A 372 9.41 -31.50 20.44
CA GLU A 372 9.05 -31.62 21.85
C GLU A 372 8.81 -30.26 22.52
N VAL A 373 7.65 -29.65 22.24
CA VAL A 373 6.93 -28.85 23.24
C VAL A 373 5.45 -29.20 23.14
N GLY A 374 4.93 -29.99 24.10
CA GLY A 374 3.46 -30.15 24.29
C GLY A 374 2.79 -31.42 23.74
N GLY A 375 3.44 -32.22 22.89
CA GLY A 375 2.94 -33.54 22.46
C GLY A 375 2.82 -33.72 20.94
N ALA A 376 3.51 -34.75 20.44
CA ALA A 376 3.34 -35.42 19.15
C ALA A 376 3.08 -34.54 17.91
N TRP A 377 4.05 -33.72 17.51
CA TRP A 377 4.19 -33.28 16.12
C TRP A 377 5.32 -34.08 15.49
N PRO A 378 5.05 -35.16 14.73
CA PRO A 378 6.10 -36.00 14.16
C PRO A 378 7.07 -35.20 13.29
N ASP A 379 6.62 -34.08 12.75
CA ASP A 379 7.37 -33.22 11.84
C ASP A 379 7.99 -31.98 12.53
N GLY A 380 7.71 -31.70 13.81
CA GLY A 380 8.17 -30.48 14.50
C GLY A 380 7.18 -29.32 14.43
N GLY A 381 7.62 -28.10 14.76
CA GLY A 381 6.73 -26.94 14.86
C GLY A 381 7.27 -25.66 14.24
N PHE A 382 6.36 -24.74 13.94
CA PHE A 382 6.65 -23.33 13.76
C PHE A 382 6.38 -22.61 15.07
N GLY A 383 7.30 -21.76 15.50
CA GLY A 383 7.20 -20.99 16.73
C GLY A 383 7.44 -19.51 16.49
N LEU A 384 6.73 -18.68 17.24
CA LEU A 384 6.91 -17.24 17.24
C LEU A 384 7.06 -16.75 18.69
N THR A 385 8.09 -15.93 18.91
CA THR A 385 8.41 -15.31 20.19
C THR A 385 8.25 -13.80 20.10
N LEU A 386 7.55 -13.17 21.04
CA LEU A 386 7.30 -11.73 21.12
C LEU A 386 8.09 -11.01 22.21
N ASP A 387 8.65 -11.77 23.17
CA ASP A 387 9.41 -11.21 24.28
C ASP A 387 10.92 -11.17 23.93
N PRO A 388 11.52 -9.99 23.72
CA PRO A 388 12.94 -9.86 23.44
C PRO A 388 13.79 -10.18 24.67
N VAL A 389 13.27 -10.08 25.90
CA VAL A 389 13.99 -10.52 27.11
C VAL A 389 14.15 -12.03 27.11
N ASN A 390 13.08 -12.73 26.73
CA ASN A 390 12.99 -14.19 26.75
C ASN A 390 12.78 -14.76 25.35
N VAL A 391 13.75 -14.54 24.44
CA VAL A 391 13.70 -15.03 23.05
C VAL A 391 13.49 -16.55 22.89
N GLY A 392 13.66 -17.30 23.98
CA GLY A 392 13.37 -18.73 24.07
C GLY A 392 11.88 -19.04 24.24
N ASP A 393 11.11 -18.17 24.91
CA ASP A 393 9.73 -18.39 25.30
C ASP A 393 8.83 -18.21 24.09
N VAL A 394 8.17 -19.28 23.67
CA VAL A 394 7.30 -19.30 22.50
C VAL A 394 5.89 -18.90 22.94
N GLN A 395 5.40 -17.75 22.47
CA GLN A 395 4.04 -17.30 22.73
C GLN A 395 3.05 -17.94 21.73
N LEU A 396 3.49 -18.22 20.51
CA LEU A 396 2.70 -18.89 19.48
C LEU A 396 3.44 -20.09 18.91
N SER A 397 2.75 -21.23 18.83
CA SER A 397 3.28 -22.42 18.16
C SER A 397 2.21 -23.10 17.33
N MET A 398 2.60 -23.65 16.18
CA MET A 398 1.73 -24.50 15.35
C MET A 398 2.52 -25.64 14.72
N SER A 399 1.84 -26.74 14.40
CA SER A 399 2.45 -27.91 13.74
C SER A 399 2.96 -27.53 12.37
N LEU A 400 4.11 -28.08 11.94
CA LEU A 400 4.59 -27.90 10.57
C LEU A 400 3.58 -28.39 9.52
N ASN A 401 2.84 -29.46 9.81
CA ASN A 401 1.72 -29.90 8.98
C ASN A 401 0.62 -28.84 8.77
N ALA A 402 0.41 -27.93 9.73
CA ALA A 402 -0.60 -26.87 9.61
C ALA A 402 -0.20 -25.80 8.58
N ILE A 403 1.09 -25.73 8.25
CA ILE A 403 1.66 -24.82 7.25
C ILE A 403 2.13 -25.61 6.02
N GLY A 404 1.56 -26.80 5.78
CA GLY A 404 1.82 -27.61 4.58
C GLY A 404 3.10 -28.47 4.61
N ILE A 405 3.94 -28.32 5.63
CA ILE A 405 5.19 -29.09 5.75
C ILE A 405 4.90 -30.44 6.39
N THR A 406 4.92 -31.51 5.58
CA THR A 406 4.62 -32.88 6.02
C THR A 406 5.77 -33.84 5.70
N ASN A 407 5.86 -34.96 6.43
CA ASN A 407 6.82 -36.05 6.18
C ASN A 407 8.29 -35.64 6.33
N LEU A 408 8.60 -34.84 7.35
CA LEU A 408 9.98 -34.58 7.75
C LEU A 408 10.65 -35.82 8.37
N SER A 409 9.91 -36.91 8.62
CA SER A 409 10.52 -38.19 9.00
C SER A 409 11.15 -38.91 7.80
N GLY A 410 12.49 -39.03 7.74
CA GLY A 410 13.11 -39.94 6.76
C GLY A 410 14.53 -39.66 6.29
N GLY A 411 15.26 -38.70 6.86
CA GLY A 411 16.56 -38.29 6.32
C GLY A 411 16.43 -37.68 4.93
N VAL A 412 15.29 -37.04 4.65
CA VAL A 412 15.07 -36.28 3.43
C VAL A 412 16.07 -35.13 3.47
N ALA A 413 17.06 -35.19 2.58
CA ALA A 413 18.07 -34.15 2.42
C ALA A 413 17.56 -32.95 1.62
N ALA A 414 16.25 -32.89 1.35
CA ALA A 414 15.61 -31.83 0.59
C ALA A 414 14.79 -30.95 1.53
N ASP A 415 14.98 -29.65 1.39
CA ASP A 415 14.21 -28.63 2.10
C ASP A 415 12.74 -28.72 1.70
N ILE A 416 11.86 -28.86 2.70
CA ILE A 416 10.41 -28.81 2.50
C ILE A 416 9.96 -27.39 2.85
N GLU A 417 9.27 -26.78 1.90
CA GLU A 417 8.75 -25.42 1.99
C GLU A 417 7.34 -25.44 2.58
N SER A 418 6.99 -24.41 3.36
CA SER A 418 5.62 -24.19 3.79
C SER A 418 4.73 -23.74 2.63
N ILE A 419 3.41 -23.75 2.84
CA ILE A 419 2.54 -22.87 2.05
C ILE A 419 2.95 -21.40 2.28
N PRO A 420 2.65 -20.49 1.33
CA PRO A 420 2.75 -19.06 1.59
C PRO A 420 1.87 -18.67 2.77
N MET A 421 2.43 -17.87 3.68
CA MET A 421 1.74 -17.34 4.84
C MET A 421 1.91 -15.84 4.89
N THR A 422 0.90 -15.12 5.37
CA THR A 422 1.02 -13.71 5.68
C THR A 422 1.22 -13.55 7.19
N ILE A 423 2.25 -12.81 7.60
CA ILE A 423 2.48 -12.42 9.00
C ILE A 423 2.19 -10.93 9.15
N THR A 424 1.19 -10.59 9.96
CA THR A 424 0.86 -9.21 10.32
C THR A 424 1.16 -8.98 11.79
N TYR A 425 2.07 -8.07 12.10
CA TYR A 425 2.39 -7.60 13.44
C TYR A 425 1.91 -6.17 13.64
N THR A 426 1.25 -5.90 14.77
CA THR A 426 0.77 -4.56 15.13
C THR A 426 1.25 -4.19 16.52
N ALA A 427 1.73 -2.95 16.69
CA ALA A 427 2.08 -2.37 17.99
C ALA A 427 1.40 -1.01 18.17
N GLN A 428 0.29 -0.97 18.92
CA GLN A 428 -0.47 0.24 19.22
C GLN A 428 0.05 0.93 20.48
N LYS A 429 0.41 2.21 20.38
CA LYS A 429 0.80 3.03 21.52
C LYS A 429 -0.43 3.40 22.34
N THR A 430 -0.51 2.98 23.60
CA THR A 430 -1.73 3.22 24.41
C THR A 430 -1.70 4.55 25.15
N THR A 431 -2.83 4.95 25.73
CA THR A 431 -2.94 6.10 26.64
C THR A 431 -2.24 5.89 27.99
N ASN A 432 -1.87 4.64 28.33
CA ASN A 432 -1.09 4.36 29.53
C ASN A 432 0.40 4.44 29.17
N ALA A 433 1.14 5.32 29.85
CA ALA A 433 2.58 5.50 29.62
C ALA A 433 3.35 4.18 29.71
N GLY A 434 4.21 3.92 28.73
CA GLY A 434 5.03 2.71 28.64
C GLY A 434 4.31 1.46 28.16
N ILE A 435 2.99 1.51 27.93
CA ILE A 435 2.19 0.34 27.54
C ILE A 435 1.83 0.40 26.05
N TRP A 436 2.07 -0.71 25.38
CA TRP A 436 1.71 -1.01 24.00
C TRP A 436 0.67 -2.14 23.97
N ARG A 437 -0.27 -2.09 23.02
CA ARG A 437 -1.05 -3.28 22.63
C ARG A 437 -0.36 -3.90 21.44
N VAL A 438 0.11 -5.13 21.59
CA VAL A 438 0.77 -5.86 20.52
C VAL A 438 -0.13 -6.99 20.04
N SER A 439 -0.17 -7.20 18.74
CA SER A 439 -0.80 -8.38 18.15
C SER A 439 0.07 -8.93 17.04
N VAL A 440 -0.06 -10.23 16.82
CA VAL A 440 0.46 -10.89 15.62
C VAL A 440 -0.56 -11.87 15.11
N GLU A 441 -0.75 -11.87 13.80
CA GLU A 441 -1.62 -12.77 13.07
C GLU A 441 -0.80 -13.48 11.99
N ILE A 442 -1.06 -14.78 11.83
CA ILE A 442 -0.48 -15.61 10.78
C ILE A 442 -1.65 -16.20 10.00
N ALA A 443 -1.75 -15.86 8.73
CA ALA A 443 -2.77 -16.35 7.81
C ALA A 443 -2.14 -17.15 6.66
N ASN A 444 -2.91 -17.99 5.98
CA ASN A 444 -2.50 -18.59 4.70
C ASN A 444 -2.74 -17.60 3.53
N ALA A 445 -2.38 -18.00 2.32
CA ALA A 445 -2.62 -17.22 1.09
C ALA A 445 -4.11 -16.90 0.83
N ASP A 446 -5.04 -17.72 1.35
CA ASP A 446 -6.48 -17.49 1.24
C ASP A 446 -7.02 -16.47 2.28
N GLY A 447 -6.15 -16.00 3.19
CA GLY A 447 -6.52 -15.10 4.28
C GLY A 447 -7.12 -15.79 5.52
N ASP A 448 -7.17 -17.12 5.55
CA ASP A 448 -7.60 -17.86 6.74
C ASP A 448 -6.55 -17.73 7.84
N VAL A 449 -6.98 -17.23 9.00
CA VAL A 449 -6.12 -17.11 10.18
C VAL A 449 -5.73 -18.49 10.71
N LEU A 450 -4.46 -18.84 10.55
CA LEU A 450 -3.86 -20.07 11.07
C LEU A 450 -3.60 -19.96 12.58
N GLN A 451 -3.14 -18.79 13.03
CA GLN A 451 -2.84 -18.52 14.43
C GLN A 451 -2.80 -17.01 14.71
N SER A 452 -3.22 -16.61 15.91
CA SER A 452 -3.08 -15.22 16.35
C SER A 452 -2.77 -15.08 17.83
N TYR A 453 -2.10 -13.99 18.19
CA TYR A 453 -1.82 -13.59 19.56
C TYR A 453 -2.12 -12.10 19.73
N SER A 454 -2.62 -11.72 20.91
CA SER A 454 -2.74 -10.32 21.31
C SER A 454 -2.41 -10.15 22.78
N ASP A 455 -1.69 -9.08 23.11
CA ASP A 455 -1.41 -8.64 24.47
C ASP A 455 -1.68 -7.14 24.58
N SER A 456 -2.60 -6.79 25.47
CA SER A 456 -3.02 -5.40 25.68
C SER A 456 -2.19 -4.63 26.72
N SER A 457 -1.15 -5.27 27.26
CA SER A 457 -0.36 -4.81 28.41
C SER A 457 1.15 -4.92 28.22
N TYR A 458 1.61 -5.03 26.97
CA TYR A 458 3.03 -5.15 26.67
C TYR A 458 3.77 -3.88 27.10
N THR A 459 4.77 -4.01 27.98
CA THR A 459 5.47 -2.86 28.58
C THR A 459 6.82 -2.64 27.91
N ASN A 460 7.02 -1.46 27.30
CA ASN A 460 8.32 -1.00 26.83
C ASN A 460 8.38 0.53 26.93
N GLN A 461 8.91 1.03 28.04
CA GLN A 461 8.99 2.48 28.33
C GLN A 461 9.96 3.20 27.38
N VAL A 462 11.08 2.57 27.02
CA VAL A 462 12.12 3.20 26.18
C VAL A 462 11.58 3.49 24.79
N LEU A 463 10.94 2.51 24.14
CA LEU A 463 10.27 2.72 22.84
C LEU A 463 9.07 3.65 22.96
N TYR A 464 8.34 3.62 24.07
CA TYR A 464 7.19 4.49 24.29
C TYR A 464 7.58 5.98 24.30
N ASP A 465 8.71 6.31 24.91
CA ASP A 465 9.21 7.69 25.03
C ASP A 465 10.10 8.12 23.85
N ALA A 466 10.36 7.23 22.90
CA ALA A 466 11.25 7.50 21.78
C ALA A 466 10.67 8.57 20.85
N GLU A 467 11.52 9.55 20.48
CA GLU A 467 11.22 10.49 19.40
C GLU A 467 11.33 9.80 18.04
N ASP A 468 12.35 8.95 17.87
CA ASP A 468 12.59 8.15 16.68
C ASP A 468 12.51 6.65 16.99
N ILE A 469 11.64 5.95 16.27
CA ILE A 469 11.57 4.49 16.24
C ILE A 469 12.19 4.02 14.93
N TYR A 470 12.91 2.91 14.97
CA TYR A 470 13.59 2.29 13.84
C TYR A 470 13.03 0.91 13.64
N PHE A 471 12.87 0.52 12.38
CA PHE A 471 12.55 -0.85 12.01
C PHE A 471 13.84 -1.62 11.78
N GLY A 472 13.92 -2.82 12.32
CA GLY A 472 15.02 -3.76 12.15
C GLY A 472 14.50 -5.14 11.77
N MET A 473 15.24 -5.82 10.91
CA MET A 473 15.10 -7.26 10.68
C MET A 473 16.44 -7.94 10.78
N TYR A 474 16.44 -9.18 11.26
CA TYR A 474 17.65 -9.99 11.33
C TYR A 474 17.38 -11.47 11.02
N ALA A 475 18.20 -12.07 10.16
CA ALA A 475 18.22 -13.52 9.94
C ALA A 475 19.48 -14.16 10.54
N PHE A 476 19.27 -15.28 11.26
CA PHE A 476 20.33 -15.97 11.98
C PHE A 476 21.26 -16.76 11.05
N HIS A 477 22.55 -16.61 11.29
CA HIS A 477 23.58 -17.47 10.73
C HIS A 477 23.63 -18.79 11.48
N ASN A 478 23.35 -19.91 10.79
CA ASN A 478 23.93 -21.22 11.09
C ASN A 478 23.65 -22.30 10.01
N ALA A 479 23.16 -21.93 8.83
CA ALA A 479 22.87 -22.86 7.75
C ALA A 479 24.02 -22.91 6.74
N GLU A 480 24.67 -24.06 6.61
CA GLU A 480 25.46 -24.43 5.42
C GLU A 480 24.49 -25.14 4.46
N GLY A 481 24.00 -24.49 3.40
CA GLY A 481 23.05 -25.12 2.45
C GLY A 481 21.96 -24.19 1.91
N GLU A 482 20.98 -24.76 1.20
CA GLU A 482 19.78 -24.14 0.56
C GLU A 482 18.66 -23.76 1.58
N GLU A 483 19.03 -23.45 2.84
CA GLU A 483 18.15 -23.42 4.02
C GLU A 483 17.72 -21.98 4.44
N GLY A 484 16.44 -21.60 4.39
CA GLY A 484 16.07 -20.25 4.84
C GLY A 484 14.58 -19.94 5.00
N ALA A 485 14.22 -18.72 4.61
CA ALA A 485 12.86 -18.24 4.50
C ALA A 485 12.76 -17.37 3.25
N GLU A 486 11.61 -17.43 2.59
CA GLU A 486 11.23 -16.51 1.53
C GLU A 486 10.31 -15.45 2.14
N MET A 487 10.50 -14.20 1.70
CA MET A 487 9.74 -13.05 2.15
C MET A 487 9.31 -12.24 0.95
N ASP A 488 8.09 -11.76 1.00
CA ASP A 488 7.49 -10.98 -0.07
C ASP A 488 6.47 -9.96 0.48
N ASN A 489 5.97 -9.06 -0.36
CA ASN A 489 4.90 -8.11 0.00
C ASN A 489 5.12 -7.42 1.36
N MET A 490 6.35 -6.96 1.56
CA MET A 490 6.80 -6.37 2.80
C MET A 490 6.29 -4.94 2.94
N ARG A 491 5.62 -4.66 4.05
CA ARG A 491 4.96 -3.37 4.26
C ARG A 491 5.07 -2.93 5.70
N LEU A 492 5.42 -1.66 5.90
CA LEU A 492 5.44 -1.01 7.21
C LEU A 492 4.64 0.28 7.15
N ARG A 493 3.68 0.43 8.05
CA ARG A 493 2.75 1.56 8.11
C ARG A 493 2.55 2.05 9.54
N ILE A 494 2.14 3.30 9.70
CA ILE A 494 1.63 3.85 10.96
C ILE A 494 0.13 4.08 10.81
N LEU A 495 -0.69 3.25 11.45
CA LEU A 495 -2.15 3.37 11.47
C LEU A 495 -2.57 4.49 12.43
N HIS A 496 -3.36 5.44 11.98
CA HIS A 496 -3.86 6.56 12.80
C HIS A 496 -5.07 6.17 13.66
N GLU A 497 -5.91 5.29 13.12
CA GLU A 497 -7.09 4.74 13.77
C GLU A 497 -7.10 3.22 13.60
N ALA A 498 -8.11 2.54 14.14
CA ALA A 498 -8.32 1.15 13.72
C ALA A 498 -8.51 1.14 12.21
N GLU A 499 -7.80 0.25 11.50
CA GLU A 499 -7.97 0.03 10.06
C GLU A 499 -9.47 0.04 9.74
N PRO A 500 -9.94 0.87 8.78
CA PRO A 500 -11.29 0.75 8.30
C PRO A 500 -11.45 -0.67 7.81
N VAL A 501 -12.53 -1.31 8.22
CA VAL A 501 -12.87 -2.62 7.67
C VAL A 501 -13.36 -2.38 6.25
N TYR A 502 -12.45 -2.50 5.28
CA TYR A 502 -12.79 -2.42 3.88
C TYR A 502 -13.65 -3.62 3.51
N THR A 503 -14.71 -3.33 2.76
CA THR A 503 -15.44 -4.35 2.04
C THR A 503 -14.49 -5.03 1.05
N PRO A 504 -14.82 -6.25 0.63
CA PRO A 504 -14.01 -6.96 -0.35
C PRO A 504 -13.79 -6.20 -1.66
N TYR A 505 -14.80 -5.45 -2.08
CA TYR A 505 -14.73 -4.60 -3.25
C TYR A 505 -13.77 -3.42 -3.06
N GLU A 506 -13.80 -2.77 -1.89
CA GLU A 506 -12.84 -1.70 -1.58
C GLU A 506 -11.40 -2.24 -1.53
N ASN A 507 -11.19 -3.45 -1.00
CA ASN A 507 -9.87 -4.10 -1.07
C ASN A 507 -9.44 -4.36 -2.52
N PHE A 508 -10.36 -4.80 -3.38
CA PHE A 508 -10.10 -4.94 -4.81
C PHE A 508 -9.68 -3.60 -5.43
N LEU A 509 -10.39 -2.50 -5.16
CA LEU A 509 -10.00 -1.17 -5.64
C LEU A 509 -8.63 -0.72 -5.11
N ILE A 510 -8.31 -0.99 -3.84
CA ILE A 510 -7.01 -0.66 -3.24
C ILE A 510 -5.86 -1.34 -4.00
N THR A 511 -6.04 -2.61 -4.41
CA THR A 511 -5.02 -3.35 -5.19
C THR A 511 -4.67 -2.63 -6.50
N TYR A 512 -5.63 -1.91 -7.09
CA TYR A 512 -5.45 -1.20 -8.35
C TYR A 512 -5.27 0.32 -8.18
N GLY A 513 -5.14 0.81 -6.93
CA GLY A 513 -5.02 2.26 -6.67
C GLY A 513 -6.33 3.06 -6.82
N LEU A 514 -7.47 2.40 -7.06
CA LEU A 514 -8.76 3.02 -7.38
C LEU A 514 -9.66 3.25 -6.14
N LEU A 515 -9.08 3.34 -4.94
CA LEU A 515 -9.87 3.45 -3.70
C LEU A 515 -10.73 4.73 -3.71
N GLY A 516 -12.05 4.56 -3.54
CA GLY A 516 -13.01 5.67 -3.51
C GLY A 516 -13.79 5.85 -4.81
N GLU A 517 -13.43 5.12 -5.86
CA GLU A 517 -14.20 5.10 -7.09
C GLU A 517 -15.60 4.47 -6.93
N SER A 518 -16.51 4.90 -7.80
CA SER A 518 -17.87 4.37 -7.83
C SER A 518 -17.89 2.95 -8.38
N LYS A 519 -18.80 2.11 -7.88
CA LYS A 519 -19.16 0.81 -8.49
C LYS A 519 -19.51 0.90 -9.99
N THR A 520 -19.90 2.08 -10.46
CA THR A 520 -20.27 2.33 -11.86
C THR A 520 -19.18 3.00 -12.69
N ALA A 521 -18.01 3.28 -12.11
CA ALA A 521 -16.84 3.74 -12.86
C ALA A 521 -16.33 2.59 -13.74
N ASP A 522 -15.70 2.93 -14.86
CA ASP A 522 -15.21 2.04 -15.91
C ASP A 522 -13.85 2.61 -16.31
N SER A 523 -12.86 2.41 -15.44
CA SER A 523 -11.62 3.20 -15.43
C SER A 523 -10.76 2.94 -16.67
N ASP A 524 -10.85 1.75 -17.26
CA ASP A 524 -10.12 1.36 -18.45
C ASP A 524 -10.96 1.37 -19.75
N GLU A 525 -12.21 1.84 -19.66
CA GLU A 525 -13.18 2.03 -20.75
C GLU A 525 -13.46 0.77 -21.60
N ASP A 526 -13.37 -0.43 -21.00
CA ASP A 526 -13.57 -1.69 -21.73
C ASP A 526 -15.06 -2.10 -21.86
N GLY A 527 -15.92 -1.35 -21.17
CA GLY A 527 -17.37 -1.52 -21.15
C GLY A 527 -17.87 -2.35 -19.97
N LEU A 528 -17.00 -2.81 -19.08
CA LEU A 528 -17.31 -3.42 -17.80
C LEU A 528 -16.89 -2.47 -16.67
N ASN A 529 -17.86 -2.07 -15.85
CA ASN A 529 -17.54 -1.20 -14.71
C ASN A 529 -16.75 -1.95 -13.62
N ASN A 530 -16.09 -1.20 -12.74
CA ASN A 530 -15.22 -1.74 -11.69
C ASN A 530 -15.93 -2.74 -10.76
N TRP A 531 -17.26 -2.59 -10.55
CA TRP A 531 -18.04 -3.61 -9.84
C TRP A 531 -18.17 -4.91 -10.63
N GLY A 532 -18.42 -4.81 -11.94
CA GLY A 532 -18.38 -5.92 -12.88
C GLY A 532 -17.01 -6.60 -12.90
N GLU A 533 -15.93 -5.82 -13.00
CA GLU A 533 -14.55 -6.30 -12.95
C GLU A 533 -14.30 -7.14 -11.69
N TYR A 534 -14.66 -6.61 -10.52
CA TYR A 534 -14.57 -7.33 -9.26
C TYR A 534 -15.37 -8.64 -9.25
N VAL A 535 -16.63 -8.60 -9.70
CA VAL A 535 -17.54 -9.75 -9.63
C VAL A 535 -17.17 -10.85 -10.63
N PHE A 536 -16.68 -10.47 -11.80
CA PHE A 536 -16.31 -11.39 -12.89
C PHE A 536 -14.80 -11.68 -12.94
N GLY A 537 -14.03 -11.08 -12.03
CA GLY A 537 -12.59 -11.22 -11.85
C GLY A 537 -11.78 -10.83 -13.09
N GLY A 538 -12.03 -9.62 -13.60
CA GLY A 538 -11.11 -8.97 -14.53
C GLY A 538 -10.25 -7.91 -13.81
N ASN A 539 -9.71 -6.97 -14.58
CA ASN A 539 -8.74 -5.99 -14.12
C ASN A 539 -9.19 -4.57 -14.51
N PRO A 540 -9.53 -3.70 -13.55
CA PRO A 540 -10.16 -2.40 -13.82
C PRO A 540 -9.19 -1.36 -14.40
N THR A 541 -7.91 -1.69 -14.58
CA THR A 541 -6.90 -0.81 -15.18
C THR A 541 -6.34 -1.40 -16.48
N ASN A 542 -6.98 -2.42 -17.06
CA ASN A 542 -6.50 -3.06 -18.27
C ASN A 542 -7.68 -3.48 -19.15
N GLY A 543 -8.07 -2.59 -20.07
CA GLY A 543 -9.24 -2.81 -20.89
C GLY A 543 -9.13 -3.90 -21.96
N ASN A 544 -8.09 -4.74 -21.91
CA ASN A 544 -8.07 -6.02 -22.62
C ASN A 544 -8.61 -7.18 -21.78
N ASP A 545 -8.78 -7.00 -20.48
CA ASP A 545 -9.21 -8.01 -19.51
C ASP A 545 -10.63 -7.74 -19.02
N VAL A 546 -11.60 -8.03 -19.89
CA VAL A 546 -13.05 -7.94 -19.63
C VAL A 546 -13.57 -9.00 -18.64
N GLY A 547 -12.71 -9.64 -17.86
CA GLY A 547 -13.04 -10.71 -16.93
C GLY A 547 -13.77 -11.92 -17.54
N SER A 548 -14.45 -12.69 -16.68
CA SER A 548 -15.20 -13.89 -17.09
C SER A 548 -16.60 -13.58 -17.66
N GLN A 549 -16.75 -13.73 -18.96
CA GLN A 549 -18.02 -13.45 -19.65
C GLN A 549 -19.04 -14.61 -19.59
N PRO A 550 -20.35 -14.34 -19.39
CA PRO A 550 -21.40 -15.36 -19.45
C PRO A 550 -21.54 -16.04 -20.82
N VAL A 551 -21.83 -17.34 -20.82
CA VAL A 551 -22.01 -18.16 -22.03
C VAL A 551 -23.39 -18.84 -22.02
N PHE A 552 -24.08 -18.79 -23.15
CA PHE A 552 -25.31 -19.56 -23.37
C PHE A 552 -25.04 -20.79 -24.24
N ASP A 553 -25.29 -21.98 -23.69
CA ASP A 553 -25.27 -23.23 -24.44
C ASP A 553 -26.66 -23.51 -25.03
N ALA A 554 -26.78 -23.26 -26.34
CA ALA A 554 -28.02 -23.48 -27.08
C ALA A 554 -28.44 -24.96 -27.19
N VAL A 555 -27.56 -25.92 -26.94
CA VAL A 555 -27.90 -27.36 -27.00
C VAL A 555 -28.61 -27.78 -25.72
N SER A 556 -28.04 -27.42 -24.57
CA SER A 556 -28.62 -27.75 -23.26
C SER A 556 -29.65 -26.74 -22.77
N GLY A 557 -29.64 -25.52 -23.31
CA GLY A 557 -30.42 -24.39 -22.82
C GLY A 557 -29.90 -23.85 -21.49
N ASN A 558 -28.60 -24.04 -21.21
CA ASN A 558 -27.95 -23.57 -20.00
C ASN A 558 -27.33 -22.20 -20.22
N TYR A 559 -27.51 -21.32 -19.23
CA TYR A 559 -26.79 -20.07 -19.10
C TYR A 559 -25.73 -20.26 -18.01
N ILE A 560 -24.47 -20.10 -18.37
CA ILE A 560 -23.29 -20.39 -17.55
C ILE A 560 -22.55 -19.08 -17.33
N PHE A 561 -22.19 -18.77 -16.09
CA PHE A 561 -21.46 -17.55 -15.72
C PHE A 561 -20.60 -17.82 -14.48
N ASN A 562 -19.58 -16.99 -14.27
CA ASN A 562 -18.75 -17.06 -13.08
C ASN A 562 -19.10 -15.92 -12.12
N LEU A 563 -19.01 -16.14 -10.82
CA LEU A 563 -19.09 -15.08 -9.80
C LEU A 563 -17.97 -15.26 -8.78
N ILE A 564 -17.41 -14.15 -8.33
CA ILE A 564 -16.42 -14.11 -7.25
C ILE A 564 -17.02 -14.72 -5.96
N GLY A 565 -16.18 -15.44 -5.21
CA GLY A 565 -16.53 -16.00 -3.90
C GLY A 565 -16.72 -14.91 -2.84
N ASP A 566 -17.82 -14.17 -2.93
CA ASP A 566 -18.21 -13.10 -2.02
C ASP A 566 -19.68 -13.19 -1.64
N ASN A 567 -19.98 -13.47 -0.37
CA ASN A 567 -21.35 -13.72 0.07
C ASN A 567 -22.25 -12.47 0.12
N SER A 568 -21.73 -11.28 -0.19
CA SER A 568 -22.55 -10.11 -0.48
C SER A 568 -23.04 -10.04 -1.93
N VAL A 569 -22.47 -10.81 -2.85
CA VAL A 569 -22.84 -10.77 -4.28
C VAL A 569 -24.13 -11.55 -4.54
N ILE A 570 -25.08 -10.88 -5.19
CA ILE A 570 -26.33 -11.48 -5.66
C ILE A 570 -26.46 -11.25 -7.15
N ALA A 571 -26.63 -12.33 -7.91
CA ALA A 571 -26.85 -12.27 -9.35
C ALA A 571 -28.31 -12.57 -9.70
N HIS A 572 -28.89 -11.76 -10.58
CA HIS A 572 -30.23 -11.90 -11.12
C HIS A 572 -30.16 -12.22 -12.61
N ILE A 573 -30.65 -13.40 -12.99
CA ILE A 573 -30.81 -13.77 -14.40
C ILE A 573 -32.14 -13.21 -14.86
N GLN A 574 -32.10 -12.32 -15.84
CA GLN A 574 -33.28 -11.70 -16.40
C GLN A 574 -33.49 -12.13 -17.84
N GLU A 575 -34.75 -12.25 -18.24
CA GLU A 575 -35.13 -12.51 -19.63
C GLU A 575 -36.12 -11.48 -20.16
N THR A 576 -36.11 -11.31 -21.47
CA THR A 576 -37.15 -10.60 -22.25
C THR A 576 -37.30 -11.26 -23.61
N ASP A 577 -38.48 -11.17 -24.21
CA ASP A 577 -38.73 -11.63 -25.59
C ASP A 577 -38.42 -10.54 -26.64
N ASP A 578 -38.20 -9.29 -26.19
CA ASP A 578 -37.96 -8.11 -27.03
C ASP A 578 -36.96 -7.16 -26.38
N LEU A 579 -35.84 -6.87 -27.06
CA LEU A 579 -34.79 -5.94 -26.61
C LEU A 579 -35.19 -4.46 -26.70
N VAL A 580 -36.22 -4.13 -27.50
CA VAL A 580 -36.59 -2.75 -27.83
C VAL A 580 -37.74 -2.26 -26.95
N ILE A 581 -38.77 -3.08 -26.75
CA ILE A 581 -40.03 -2.68 -26.07
C ILE A 581 -40.51 -3.66 -24.98
N GLY A 582 -39.66 -4.57 -24.49
CA GLY A 582 -39.99 -5.53 -23.44
C GLY A 582 -39.68 -5.06 -22.02
N THR A 583 -40.32 -5.70 -21.02
CA THR A 583 -39.90 -5.59 -19.62
C THR A 583 -39.00 -6.78 -19.31
N TRP A 584 -37.84 -6.52 -18.71
CA TRP A 584 -36.99 -7.58 -18.19
C TRP A 584 -37.60 -8.18 -16.93
N SER A 585 -37.76 -9.51 -16.90
CA SER A 585 -38.21 -10.23 -15.71
C SER A 585 -37.12 -11.14 -15.17
N THR A 586 -36.91 -11.10 -13.86
CA THR A 586 -36.00 -12.03 -13.18
C THR A 586 -36.61 -13.44 -13.21
N ILE A 587 -35.88 -14.38 -13.79
CA ILE A 587 -36.26 -15.79 -13.87
C ILE A 587 -35.52 -16.66 -12.87
N ASP A 588 -34.35 -16.20 -12.43
CA ASP A 588 -33.59 -16.88 -11.39
C ASP A 588 -32.73 -15.90 -10.60
N THR A 589 -32.33 -16.31 -9.40
CA THR A 589 -31.46 -15.53 -8.52
C THR A 589 -30.44 -16.45 -7.87
N VAL A 590 -29.18 -16.09 -8.00
CA VAL A 590 -28.04 -16.82 -7.45
C VAL A 590 -27.39 -15.93 -6.39
N ALA A 591 -27.50 -16.34 -5.12
CA ALA A 591 -26.75 -15.72 -4.04
C ALA A 591 -25.47 -16.53 -3.81
N VAL A 592 -24.32 -15.88 -3.81
CA VAL A 592 -23.04 -16.52 -3.51
C VAL A 592 -22.99 -16.85 -2.02
N SER A 593 -22.62 -18.07 -1.66
CA SER A 593 -22.44 -18.50 -0.26
C SER A 593 -21.01 -18.40 0.23
N GLU A 594 -20.06 -18.38 -0.70
CA GLU A 594 -18.63 -18.45 -0.40
C GLU A 594 -18.05 -17.08 -0.09
N THR A 595 -16.95 -17.07 0.65
CA THR A 595 -16.20 -15.84 1.02
C THR A 595 -14.71 -15.95 0.68
N ASN A 596 -14.35 -16.91 -0.15
CA ASN A 596 -12.97 -17.28 -0.46
C ASN A 596 -12.34 -16.50 -1.61
N ARG A 597 -13.06 -15.54 -2.20
CA ARG A 597 -12.59 -14.74 -3.36
C ARG A 597 -12.20 -15.56 -4.58
N VAL A 598 -12.66 -16.80 -4.69
CA VAL A 598 -12.43 -17.63 -5.88
C VAL A 598 -13.60 -17.48 -6.84
N LEU A 599 -13.32 -17.27 -8.12
CA LEU A 599 -14.34 -17.31 -9.18
C LEU A 599 -14.93 -18.72 -9.29
N ASN A 600 -16.24 -18.84 -9.10
CA ASN A 600 -16.96 -20.10 -9.21
C ASN A 600 -17.97 -20.05 -10.36
N ALA A 601 -18.09 -21.17 -11.09
CA ALA A 601 -19.04 -21.32 -12.18
C ALA A 601 -20.43 -21.68 -11.66
N TYR A 602 -21.44 -20.96 -12.14
CA TYR A 602 -22.86 -21.19 -11.90
C TYR A 602 -23.54 -21.56 -13.22
N THR A 603 -24.56 -22.42 -13.15
CA THR A 603 -25.28 -22.92 -14.32
C THR A 603 -26.77 -22.94 -14.06
N ASN A 604 -27.52 -22.24 -14.89
CA ASN A 604 -28.97 -22.14 -14.77
C ASN A 604 -29.62 -22.57 -16.08
N SER A 605 -30.62 -23.47 -16.00
CA SER A 605 -31.35 -23.91 -17.18
C SER A 605 -32.44 -22.90 -17.51
N VAL A 606 -32.20 -22.10 -18.55
CA VAL A 606 -33.14 -21.08 -19.03
C VAL A 606 -33.99 -21.56 -20.21
N GLY A 607 -33.65 -22.74 -20.76
CA GLY A 607 -34.39 -23.42 -21.81
C GLY A 607 -34.28 -22.75 -23.19
N THR A 608 -34.71 -23.48 -24.22
CA THR A 608 -34.58 -23.09 -25.64
C THR A 608 -35.92 -23.10 -26.39
N SER A 609 -37.03 -23.24 -25.67
CA SER A 609 -38.36 -23.44 -26.28
C SER A 609 -38.96 -22.19 -26.92
N ALA A 610 -38.49 -21.00 -26.54
CA ALA A 610 -38.97 -19.73 -27.08
C ALA A 610 -38.35 -19.47 -28.46
N THR A 611 -39.15 -18.92 -29.39
CA THR A 611 -38.66 -18.56 -30.74
C THR A 611 -37.69 -17.38 -30.73
N LYS A 612 -37.77 -16.53 -29.69
CA LYS A 612 -36.86 -15.43 -29.39
C LYS A 612 -36.79 -15.33 -27.87
N LYS A 613 -35.58 -15.21 -27.33
CA LYS A 613 -35.31 -15.00 -25.91
C LYS A 613 -34.00 -14.22 -25.82
N PHE A 614 -33.98 -13.20 -24.99
CA PHE A 614 -32.80 -12.43 -24.65
C PHE A 614 -32.54 -12.59 -23.17
N LEU A 615 -31.27 -12.70 -22.82
CA LEU A 615 -30.81 -12.91 -21.45
C LEU A 615 -29.89 -11.77 -21.08
N LYS A 616 -29.92 -11.38 -19.81
CA LYS A 616 -28.86 -10.57 -19.20
C LYS A 616 -28.66 -11.01 -17.75
N LEU A 617 -27.47 -10.76 -17.26
CA LEU A 617 -27.10 -10.93 -15.87
C LEU A 617 -27.04 -9.52 -15.24
N ILE A 618 -27.65 -9.35 -14.08
CA ILE A 618 -27.46 -8.17 -13.22
C ILE A 618 -26.83 -8.66 -11.93
N VAL A 619 -25.85 -7.94 -11.41
CA VAL A 619 -25.17 -8.26 -10.15
C VAL A 619 -25.29 -7.06 -9.20
N ASP A 620 -25.76 -7.32 -7.98
CA ASP A 620 -25.96 -6.34 -6.91
C ASP A 620 -24.88 -6.46 -5.82
#